data_AF-A0A3C0KWQ9-F1
#
_entry.id   AF-A0A3C0KWQ9-F1
#
_cell.length_a   1.000
_cell.length_b   1.000
_cell.length_c   1.000
_cell.angle_alpha   90.00
_cell.angle_beta   90.00
_cell.angle_gamma   90.00
#
_symmetry.space_group_name_H-M   'P 1'
#
loop_
_entity.id
_entity.type
_entity.pdbx_description
1 polymer ?
#
loop_
_entity_poly.entity_id
_entity_poly.type
_entity_poly.pdbx_seq_one_letter_code
_entity_poly.pdbx_strand_id
1 'polypeptide(L)'
;MTRSDVFIQILTEIAKEHKEEVKKLLETFESNVPNLNKFDKELTAEEAAQLLIDFRGDKDSIRVWLLQGRNHFVSRVKKAKGLK
;
A
#
# COMPACT_ATOMS: atom_id res chain seq x y z
N MET A 1 -16.88 -5.02 2.44
CA MET A 1 -15.63 -4.50 1.86
C MET A 1 -14.47 -5.31 2.41
N THR A 2 -13.42 -5.50 1.64
CA THR A 2 -12.26 -6.28 2.08
C THR A 2 -11.19 -5.39 2.71
N ARG A 3 -10.20 -6.00 3.36
CA ARG A 3 -9.00 -5.27 3.77
C ARG A 3 -8.27 -4.66 2.57
N SER A 4 -8.27 -5.31 1.41
CA SER A 4 -7.74 -4.75 0.16
C SER A 4 -8.42 -3.43 -0.20
N ASP A 5 -9.76 -3.37 -0.09
CA ASP A 5 -10.51 -2.15 -0.40
C ASP A 5 -10.08 -0.97 0.48
N VAL A 6 -9.96 -1.21 1.80
CA VAL A 6 -9.51 -0.21 2.77
C VAL A 6 -8.09 0.25 2.46
N PHE A 7 -7.20 -0.68 2.14
CA PHE A 7 -5.79 -0.37 1.83
C PHE A 7 -5.67 0.44 0.54
N ILE A 8 -6.40 0.03 -0.51
CA ILE A 8 -6.44 0.73 -1.80
C ILE A 8 -6.97 2.15 -1.59
N GLN A 9 -8.04 2.31 -0.80
CA GLN A 9 -8.61 3.63 -0.51
C GLN A 9 -7.60 4.54 0.18
N ILE A 10 -6.95 4.07 1.25
CA ILE A 10 -5.96 4.85 2.00
C ILE A 10 -4.78 5.22 1.11
N LEU A 11 -4.18 4.26 0.40
CA LEU A 11 -3.02 4.54 -0.45
C LEU A 11 -3.36 5.52 -1.58
N THR A 12 -4.57 5.43 -2.14
CA THR A 12 -5.09 6.42 -3.11
C THR A 12 -5.18 7.81 -2.48
N GLU A 13 -5.74 7.92 -1.27
CA GLU A 13 -5.88 9.19 -0.52
C GLU A 13 -4.52 9.81 -0.09
N ILE A 14 -3.51 8.98 0.19
CA ILE A 14 -2.20 9.41 0.67
C ILE A 14 -1.25 9.74 -0.48
N ALA A 15 -1.15 8.85 -1.46
CA ALA A 15 -0.24 9.01 -2.59
C ALA A 15 -0.80 9.95 -3.67
N LYS A 16 -2.11 10.26 -3.63
CA LYS A 16 -2.84 10.96 -4.71
C LYS A 16 -2.69 10.26 -6.07
N GLU A 17 -2.58 8.93 -6.03
CA GLU A 17 -2.43 8.08 -7.20
C GLU A 17 -3.79 7.54 -7.67
N HIS A 18 -3.85 7.04 -8.90
CA HIS A 18 -5.07 6.41 -9.41
C HIS A 18 -5.33 5.07 -8.71
N LYS A 19 -6.59 4.83 -8.35
CA LYS A 19 -7.05 3.61 -7.67
C LYS A 19 -6.59 2.33 -8.40
N GLU A 20 -6.58 2.36 -9.73
CA GLU A 20 -6.17 1.22 -10.57
C GLU A 20 -4.69 0.88 -10.43
N GLU A 21 -3.81 1.88 -10.31
CA GLU A 21 -2.37 1.66 -10.14
C GLU A 21 -2.07 1.09 -8.76
N VAL A 22 -2.77 1.58 -7.72
CA VAL A 22 -2.69 1.02 -6.37
C VAL A 22 -3.19 -0.42 -6.33
N LYS A 23 -4.25 -0.74 -7.08
CA LYS A 23 -4.77 -2.10 -7.19
C LYS A 23 -3.75 -3.04 -7.83
N LYS A 24 -3.16 -2.66 -8.97
CA LYS A 24 -2.09 -3.45 -9.65
C LYS A 24 -0.89 -3.67 -8.74
N LEU A 25 -0.52 -2.65 -7.96
CA LEU A 25 0.55 -2.74 -6.98
C LEU A 25 0.23 -3.80 -5.92
N LEU A 26 -0.99 -3.78 -5.38
CA LEU A 26 -1.44 -4.75 -4.38
C LEU A 26 -1.48 -6.18 -4.95
N GLU A 27 -2.02 -6.37 -6.16
CA GLU A 27 -2.02 -7.66 -6.87
C GLU A 27 -0.58 -8.18 -7.08
N THR A 28 0.36 -7.30 -7.41
CA THR A 28 1.78 -7.65 -7.54
C THR A 28 2.35 -8.10 -6.20
N PHE A 29 2.02 -7.44 -5.09
CA PHE A 29 2.47 -7.87 -3.76
C PHE A 29 1.89 -9.23 -3.37
N GLU A 30 0.59 -9.44 -3.59
CA GLU A 30 -0.08 -10.71 -3.30
C GLU A 30 0.54 -11.87 -4.10
N SER A 31 0.91 -11.64 -5.37
CA SER A 31 1.53 -12.68 -6.20
C SER A 31 2.98 -12.98 -5.81
N ASN A 32 3.71 -12.03 -5.24
CA ASN A 32 5.15 -12.15 -4.96
C ASN A 32 5.47 -12.43 -3.49
N VAL A 33 4.51 -12.24 -2.57
CA VAL A 33 4.71 -12.44 -1.14
C VAL A 33 3.84 -13.60 -0.66
N PRO A 34 4.41 -14.81 -0.47
CA PRO A 34 3.65 -15.93 0.07
C PRO A 34 3.13 -15.60 1.48
N ASN A 35 1.88 -16.01 1.77
CA ASN A 35 1.13 -15.76 3.02
C ASN A 35 0.58 -14.34 3.22
N LEU A 36 0.46 -13.54 2.16
CA LEU A 36 -0.25 -12.24 2.21
C LEU A 36 -1.79 -12.38 2.26
N ASN A 37 -2.34 -13.58 2.51
CA ASN A 37 -3.76 -14.00 2.51
C ASN A 37 -4.70 -13.24 3.49
N LYS A 38 -4.31 -12.07 3.99
CA LYS A 38 -5.08 -11.25 4.93
C LYS A 38 -5.85 -10.12 4.24
N PHE A 39 -5.60 -9.87 2.96
CA PHE A 39 -6.18 -8.75 2.21
C PHE A 39 -7.59 -9.05 1.68
N ASP A 40 -7.85 -10.29 1.24
CA ASP A 40 -9.18 -10.76 0.82
C ASP A 40 -10.19 -10.93 1.97
N LYS A 41 -9.74 -10.79 3.23
CA LYS A 41 -10.62 -10.91 4.39
C LYS A 41 -11.69 -9.82 4.33
N GLU A 42 -12.94 -10.24 4.28
CA GLU A 42 -14.09 -9.34 4.47
C GLU A 42 -14.07 -8.75 5.89
N LEU A 43 -14.33 -7.44 5.95
CA LEU A 43 -14.44 -6.69 7.18
C LEU A 43 -15.90 -6.33 7.43
N THR A 44 -16.29 -6.30 8.71
CA THR A 44 -17.53 -5.62 9.09
C THR A 44 -17.42 -4.11 8.81
N ALA A 45 -18.56 -3.44 8.72
CA ALA A 45 -18.58 -1.99 8.51
C ALA A 45 -17.84 -1.23 9.62
N GLU A 46 -17.95 -1.70 10.87
CA GLU A 46 -17.27 -1.12 12.03
C GLU A 46 -15.76 -1.32 11.97
N GLU A 47 -15.30 -2.55 11.65
CA GLU A 47 -13.87 -2.85 11.51
C GLU A 47 -13.24 -2.02 10.39
N ALA A 48 -13.94 -1.89 9.26
CA ALA A 48 -13.50 -1.08 8.15
C ALA A 48 -13.40 0.40 8.50
N ALA A 49 -14.42 0.95 9.17
CA ALA A 49 -14.44 2.34 9.61
C ALA A 49 -13.30 2.63 10.59
N GLN A 50 -13.08 1.72 11.55
CA GLN A 50 -11.99 1.86 12.52
C GLN A 50 -10.63 1.83 11.84
N LEU A 51 -10.39 0.88 10.94
CA LEU A 51 -9.13 0.82 10.19
C LEU A 51 -8.88 2.07 9.36
N LEU A 52 -9.92 2.60 8.70
CA LEU A 52 -9.80 3.86 7.97
C LEU A 52 -9.43 5.03 8.89
N ILE A 53 -10.02 5.10 10.09
CA ILE A 53 -9.68 6.13 11.09
C ILE A 53 -8.23 5.98 11.53
N ASP A 54 -7.81 4.78 11.90
CA ASP A 54 -6.45 4.51 12.39
C ASP A 54 -5.40 4.87 11.32
N PHE A 55 -5.61 4.43 10.08
CA PHE A 55 -4.70 4.73 8.97
C PHE A 55 -4.70 6.21 8.58
N ARG A 56 -5.84 6.91 8.70
CA ARG A 56 -5.89 8.37 8.46
C ARG A 56 -5.19 9.14 9.55
N GLY A 57 -5.27 8.68 10.80
CA GLY A 57 -4.55 9.23 11.94
C GLY A 57 -3.02 9.15 11.75
N ASP A 58 -2.54 8.08 11.12
CA ASP A 58 -1.11 7.84 10.87
C ASP A 58 -0.67 8.14 9.41
N LYS A 59 -1.44 8.97 8.71
CA LYS A 59 -1.24 9.30 7.29
C LYS A 59 0.18 9.75 6.96
N ASP A 60 0.77 10.59 7.79
CA ASP A 60 2.10 11.14 7.54
C ASP A 60 3.19 10.07 7.67
N SER A 61 3.10 9.19 8.66
CA SER A 61 4.06 8.07 8.81
C SER A 61 3.97 7.11 7.63
N ILE A 62 2.76 6.78 7.19
CA ILE A 62 2.54 5.94 6.00
C ILE A 62 3.17 6.61 4.77
N ARG A 63 2.98 7.92 4.60
CA ARG A 63 3.59 8.68 3.50
C ARG A 63 5.11 8.63 3.55
N VAL A 64 5.70 8.86 4.72
CA VAL A 64 7.16 8.78 4.91
C VAL A 64 7.67 7.38 4.58
N TRP A 65 6.99 6.35 5.05
CA TRP A 65 7.33 4.96 4.79
C TRP A 65 7.28 4.63 3.28
N LEU A 66 6.25 5.08 2.57
CA LEU A 66 6.14 4.93 1.10
C LEU A 66 7.29 5.64 0.37
N LEU A 67 7.64 6.86 0.78
CA LEU A 67 8.76 7.61 0.20
C LEU A 67 10.11 6.91 0.43
N GLN A 68 10.32 6.37 1.62
CA GLN A 68 11.51 5.58 1.94
C GLN A 68 11.59 4.31 1.09
N GLY A 69 10.48 3.58 0.98
CA GLY A 69 10.38 2.38 0.13
C GLY A 69 10.70 2.69 -1.34
N ARG A 70 10.14 3.78 -1.88
CA ARG A 70 10.44 4.26 -3.24
C ARG A 70 11.93 4.57 -3.40
N ASN A 71 12.52 5.32 -2.47
CA ASN A 71 13.94 5.70 -2.54
C ASN A 71 14.85 4.46 -2.48
N HIS A 72 14.51 3.48 -1.63
CA HIS A 72 15.22 2.21 -1.55
C HIS A 72 15.13 1.42 -2.85
N PHE A 73 13.93 1.33 -3.46
CA PHE A 73 13.74 0.69 -4.76
C PHE A 73 14.57 1.37 -5.86
N VAL A 74 14.48 2.69 -5.98
CA VAL A 74 15.24 3.46 -6.97
C VAL A 74 16.75 3.27 -6.78
N SER A 75 17.24 3.27 -5.53
CA SER A 75 18.65 3.00 -5.22
C SER A 75 19.08 1.61 -5.68
N ARG A 76 18.27 0.58 -5.40
CA ARG A 76 18.54 -0.79 -5.87
C ARG A 76 18.57 -0.89 -7.40
N VAL A 77 17.62 -0.25 -8.08
CA VAL A 77 17.57 -0.24 -9.56
C VAL A 77 18.76 0.49 -10.17
N LYS A 78 19.15 1.64 -9.61
CA LYS A 78 20.36 2.38 -10.05
C LYS A 78 21.62 1.52 -9.91
N LYS A 79 21.77 0.86 -8.75
CA LYS A 79 22.89 -0.07 -8.49
C LYS A 79 22.90 -1.25 -9.48
N ALA A 80 21.74 -1.84 -9.77
CA ALA A 80 21.62 -2.94 -10.72
C ALA A 80 21.96 -2.52 -12.17
N LYS A 81 21.71 -1.26 -12.54
CA LYS A 81 22.00 -0.71 -13.87
C LYS A 81 23.38 -0.05 -13.99
N GLY A 82 24.20 -0.06 -12.92
CA GLY A 82 25.52 0.60 -12.92
C GLY A 82 25.46 2.12 -13.05
N LEU A 83 24.29 2.74 -12.82
CA LEU A 83 24.09 4.18 -12.89
C LEU A 83 24.47 4.79 -11.54
N LYS A 84 25.46 5.69 -11.55
CA LYS A 84 25.86 6.48 -10.37
C LYS A 84 24.85 7.56 -10.05
#